data_AF-A0A0L7REL4-F1
#
_entry.id   AF-A0A0L7REL4-F1
#
_cell.length_a   1.000
_cell.length_b   1.000
_cell.length_c   1.000
_cell.angle_alpha   90.00
_cell.angle_beta   90.00
_cell.angle_gamma   90.00
#
_symmetry.space_group_name_H-M   'P 1'
#
loop_
_entity.id
_entity.type
_entity.pdbx_description
1 polymer ?
#
loop_
_entity_poly.entity_id
_entity_poly.type
_entity_poly.pdbx_seq_one_letter_code
_entity_poly.pdbx_strand_id
1 'polypeptide(L)'
;MEATAKHDFTATAEDELSFRRSQVLKVPAIFFLQIINMEDDMNWYRAELDNREGLIPSNYIEMKNHDWYYGRITRADAERLLMNKHEGAFLIRISESSPGDFSLSVKCSDGVQHFKVLRDAQGKFFLWVVKFNSLNELVEYHRTASVSRSQDVKLRDMVPEECLVQALYDFQPQEPGELEFKRGDVITVTDRTDQHWWHGEIGNRRGLFPSTYASCCAHRGQRHRPHYPTTITYRIRLTAELINNILQTPPIEWATRMYWWSRRRVA
;
A
#
# COMPACT_ATOMS: atom_id res chain seq x y z
N MET A 1 1.72 15.03 -10.65
CA MET A 1 0.91 13.89 -11.09
C MET A 1 -0.05 14.38 -12.14
N GLU A 2 -0.58 13.50 -12.97
CA GLU A 2 -1.57 13.83 -13.99
C GLU A 2 -2.93 13.24 -13.62
N ALA A 3 -3.97 14.00 -13.90
CA ALA A 3 -5.34 13.54 -13.79
C ALA A 3 -6.06 13.73 -15.13
N THR A 4 -6.99 12.84 -15.44
CA THR A 4 -7.88 12.95 -16.60
C THR A 4 -9.24 13.44 -16.11
N ALA A 5 -9.76 14.51 -16.68
CA ALA A 5 -11.11 14.98 -16.38
C ALA A 5 -12.17 13.95 -16.81
N LYS A 6 -13.03 13.51 -15.89
CA LYS A 6 -14.17 12.62 -16.16
C LYS A 6 -15.36 13.39 -16.74
N HIS A 7 -15.49 14.66 -16.37
CA HIS A 7 -16.59 15.54 -16.72
C HIS A 7 -16.08 16.93 -17.12
N ASP A 8 -16.93 17.72 -17.78
CA ASP A 8 -16.69 19.14 -17.97
C ASP A 8 -16.90 19.88 -16.63
N PHE A 9 -16.08 20.87 -16.35
CA PHE A 9 -16.20 21.72 -15.17
C PHE A 9 -15.97 23.18 -15.56
N THR A 10 -16.91 24.03 -15.16
CA THR A 10 -16.82 25.48 -15.32
C THR A 10 -16.63 26.09 -13.94
N ALA A 11 -15.56 26.87 -13.78
CA ALA A 11 -15.24 27.56 -12.54
C ALA A 11 -16.41 28.46 -12.12
N THR A 12 -16.83 28.27 -10.87
CA THR A 12 -17.86 29.04 -10.18
C THR A 12 -17.27 30.09 -9.24
N ALA A 13 -15.98 29.96 -8.90
CA ALA A 13 -15.21 30.91 -8.11
C ALA A 13 -13.89 31.31 -8.81
N GLU A 14 -13.28 32.41 -8.38
CA GLU A 14 -12.06 32.97 -8.99
C GLU A 14 -10.81 32.10 -8.77
N ASP A 15 -10.82 31.28 -7.73
CA ASP A 15 -9.74 30.36 -7.37
C ASP A 15 -9.89 28.97 -7.99
N GLU A 16 -10.96 28.72 -8.76
CA GLU A 16 -11.25 27.46 -9.44
C GLU A 16 -10.73 27.42 -10.89
N LEU A 17 -10.35 26.23 -11.35
CA LEU A 17 -9.82 26.00 -12.69
C LEU A 17 -10.87 25.29 -13.56
N SER A 18 -11.31 25.95 -14.64
CA SER A 18 -12.22 25.33 -15.61
C SER A 18 -11.48 24.31 -16.49
N PHE A 19 -12.15 23.21 -16.82
CA PHE A 19 -11.62 22.17 -17.71
C PHE A 19 -12.74 21.41 -18.43
N ARG A 20 -12.38 20.70 -19.49
CA ARG A 20 -13.27 19.83 -20.27
C ARG A 20 -12.96 18.37 -20.00
N ARG A 21 -13.97 17.53 -20.14
CA ARG A 21 -13.87 16.06 -20.12
C ARG A 21 -12.73 15.62 -21.03
N SER A 22 -11.99 14.63 -20.54
CA SER A 22 -10.81 14.05 -21.19
C SER A 22 -9.58 14.97 -21.28
N GLN A 23 -9.62 16.21 -20.76
CA GLN A 23 -8.39 17.00 -20.60
C GLN A 23 -7.49 16.40 -19.53
N VAL A 24 -6.17 16.53 -19.75
CA VAL A 24 -5.14 16.13 -18.79
C VAL A 24 -4.76 17.34 -17.96
N LEU A 25 -4.97 17.23 -16.65
CA LEU A 25 -4.69 18.25 -15.65
C LEU A 25 -3.42 17.86 -14.90
N LYS A 26 -2.51 18.81 -14.69
CA LYS A 26 -1.35 18.58 -13.83
C LYS A 26 -1.75 18.86 -12.40
N VAL A 27 -1.71 17.86 -11.53
CA VAL A 27 -1.93 18.02 -10.09
C VAL A 27 -0.54 18.08 -9.42
N PRO A 28 -0.06 19.26 -8.99
CA PRO A 28 1.28 19.40 -8.43
C PRO A 28 1.31 18.71 -7.08
N ALA A 29 2.18 17.72 -6.93
CA ALA A 29 2.17 16.86 -5.75
C ALA A 29 2.69 17.53 -4.45
N ILE A 30 3.10 18.81 -4.55
CA ILE A 30 3.35 19.72 -3.41
C ILE A 30 2.03 20.18 -2.75
N PHE A 31 0.94 20.32 -3.52
CA PHE A 31 -0.34 20.75 -2.96
C PHE A 31 -1.09 19.61 -2.26
N PHE A 32 -0.76 18.35 -2.56
CA PHE A 32 -1.17 17.21 -1.74
C PHE A 32 -0.68 17.33 -0.29
N LEU A 33 0.46 17.98 -0.04
CA LEU A 33 1.00 18.15 1.32
C LEU A 33 0.30 19.28 2.11
N GLN A 34 -0.24 20.28 1.42
CA GLN A 34 -0.95 21.40 2.05
C GLN A 34 -2.37 20.99 2.49
N ILE A 35 -2.94 19.95 1.87
CA ILE A 35 -4.22 19.34 2.26
C ILE A 35 -4.10 18.53 3.56
N ILE A 36 -2.92 17.99 3.89
CA ILE A 36 -2.73 17.12 5.07
C ILE A 36 -2.56 17.90 6.38
N ASN A 37 -2.77 19.22 6.34
CA ASN A 37 -2.68 20.09 7.51
C ASN A 37 -3.98 20.86 7.79
N MET A 38 -5.06 20.60 7.03
CA MET A 38 -6.39 21.12 7.33
C MET A 38 -7.37 19.96 7.21
N GLU A 39 -7.98 19.60 8.32
CA GLU A 39 -8.91 18.47 8.46
C GLU A 39 -10.21 18.59 7.63
N ASP A 40 -10.34 19.53 6.68
CA ASP A 40 -11.67 20.00 6.27
C ASP A 40 -12.05 20.03 4.79
N ASP A 41 -11.27 19.58 3.79
CA ASP A 41 -11.86 19.39 2.45
C ASP A 41 -11.15 18.35 1.55
N MET A 42 -11.62 17.10 1.61
CA MET A 42 -11.25 16.00 0.70
C MET A 42 -11.83 16.14 -0.73
N ASN A 43 -12.57 17.23 -0.98
CA ASN A 43 -13.44 17.38 -2.14
C ASN A 43 -12.82 18.20 -3.30
N TRP A 44 -11.69 18.85 -3.07
CA TRP A 44 -11.03 19.71 -4.07
C TRP A 44 -9.52 19.47 -4.12
N TYR A 45 -8.96 19.47 -5.32
CA TYR A 45 -7.52 19.45 -5.57
C TYR A 45 -7.07 20.73 -6.22
N ARG A 46 -5.82 21.12 -5.99
CA ARG A 46 -5.20 22.19 -6.78
C ARG A 46 -4.54 21.59 -8.02
N ALA A 47 -4.86 22.12 -9.19
CA ALA A 47 -4.34 21.67 -10.47
C ALA A 47 -3.87 22.83 -11.34
N GLU A 48 -3.10 22.50 -12.37
CA GLU A 48 -2.59 23.40 -13.39
C GLU A 48 -3.02 22.87 -14.78
N LEU A 49 -3.56 23.77 -15.59
CA LEU A 49 -3.90 23.56 -17.00
C LEU A 49 -3.48 24.79 -17.80
N ASP A 50 -2.73 24.60 -18.89
CA ASP A 50 -2.24 25.69 -19.75
C ASP A 50 -1.54 26.84 -19.00
N ASN A 51 -0.73 26.50 -17.98
CA ASN A 51 -0.06 27.42 -17.05
C ASN A 51 -1.00 28.27 -16.19
N ARG A 52 -2.28 27.92 -16.10
CA ARG A 52 -3.23 28.48 -15.13
C ARG A 52 -3.42 27.48 -14.00
N GLU A 53 -3.32 27.96 -12.77
CA GLU A 53 -3.56 27.16 -11.58
C GLU A 53 -4.93 27.49 -10.98
N GLY A 54 -5.58 26.48 -10.39
CA GLY A 54 -6.80 26.68 -9.60
C GLY A 54 -7.28 25.38 -8.98
N LEU A 55 -8.37 25.48 -8.20
CA LEU A 55 -9.03 24.37 -7.56
C LEU A 55 -9.92 23.61 -8.55
N ILE A 56 -9.92 22.29 -8.43
CA ILE A 56 -10.71 21.37 -9.24
C ILE A 56 -11.41 20.37 -8.31
N PRO A 57 -12.66 19.95 -8.60
CA PRO A 57 -13.35 18.99 -7.76
C PRO A 57 -12.73 17.59 -7.91
N SER A 58 -12.47 16.91 -6.79
CA SER A 58 -11.80 15.61 -6.76
C SER A 58 -12.62 14.52 -7.45
N ASN A 59 -13.95 14.59 -7.38
CA ASN A 59 -14.88 13.66 -8.03
C ASN A 59 -15.04 13.89 -9.54
N TYR A 60 -14.51 15.00 -10.09
CA TYR A 60 -14.57 15.30 -11.53
C TYR A 60 -13.35 14.81 -12.29
N ILE A 61 -12.38 14.22 -11.59
CA ILE A 61 -11.14 13.75 -12.17
C ILE A 61 -10.86 12.29 -11.83
N GLU A 62 -10.19 11.62 -12.76
CA GLU A 62 -9.50 10.37 -12.52
C GLU A 62 -8.03 10.70 -12.35
N MET A 63 -7.48 10.51 -11.15
CA MET A 63 -6.02 10.45 -11.06
C MET A 63 -5.55 9.30 -11.93
N LYS A 64 -4.58 9.54 -12.82
CA LYS A 64 -3.92 8.43 -13.49
C LYS A 64 -3.23 7.65 -12.39
N ASN A 65 -3.83 6.50 -12.01
CA ASN A 65 -3.20 5.58 -11.09
C ASN A 65 -1.88 5.16 -11.73
N HIS A 66 -0.82 5.54 -11.05
CA HIS A 66 0.50 5.09 -11.39
C HIS A 66 0.94 4.18 -10.26
N ASP A 67 1.01 2.89 -10.57
CA ASP A 67 1.38 1.84 -9.62
C ASP A 67 2.76 2.09 -8.99
N TRP A 68 3.55 3.00 -9.55
CA TRP A 68 4.84 3.43 -9.02
C TRP A 68 4.76 4.56 -7.98
N TYR A 69 3.65 5.27 -7.76
CA TYR A 69 3.57 6.33 -6.74
C TYR A 69 2.98 5.83 -5.42
N TYR A 70 3.80 5.77 -4.38
CA TYR A 70 3.45 5.19 -3.07
C TYR A 70 3.19 6.25 -1.98
N GLY A 71 3.16 7.53 -2.33
CA GLY A 71 2.86 8.61 -1.38
C GLY A 71 3.78 8.62 -0.15
N ARG A 72 3.19 8.63 1.05
CA ARG A 72 3.89 8.66 2.35
C ARG A 72 4.33 7.25 2.77
N ILE A 73 5.33 6.71 2.08
CA ILE A 73 6.05 5.51 2.53
C ILE A 73 7.45 5.88 3.01
N THR A 74 7.92 5.23 4.07
CA THR A 74 9.25 5.49 4.62
C THR A 74 10.35 4.95 3.70
N ARG A 75 11.58 5.44 3.89
CA ARG A 75 12.75 4.91 3.20
C ARG A 75 12.91 3.41 3.46
N ALA A 76 12.80 3.02 4.74
CA ALA A 76 12.96 1.63 5.16
C ALA A 76 11.88 0.71 4.58
N ASP A 77 10.64 1.18 4.50
CA ASP A 77 9.55 0.41 3.89
C ASP A 77 9.73 0.31 2.37
N ALA A 78 10.18 1.37 1.70
CA ALA A 78 10.54 1.33 0.28
C ALA A 78 11.69 0.35 0.01
N GLU A 79 12.71 0.31 0.86
CA GLU A 79 13.79 -0.68 0.80
C GLU A 79 13.23 -2.10 0.93
N ARG A 80 12.36 -2.35 1.92
CA ARG A 80 11.74 -3.66 2.15
C ARG A 80 10.89 -4.13 0.96
N LEU A 81 10.11 -3.23 0.36
CA LEU A 81 9.27 -3.54 -0.81
C LEU A 81 10.11 -3.90 -2.04
N LEU A 82 11.21 -3.18 -2.26
CA LEU A 82 12.03 -3.32 -3.47
C LEU A 82 13.11 -4.39 -3.37
N MET A 83 13.55 -4.75 -2.17
CA MET A 83 14.67 -5.70 -1.93
C MET A 83 14.51 -7.03 -2.68
N ASN A 84 13.30 -7.55 -2.75
CA ASN A 84 13.00 -8.84 -3.38
C ASN A 84 12.48 -8.71 -4.82
N LYS A 85 12.48 -7.49 -5.38
CA LYS A 85 12.02 -7.23 -6.75
C LYS A 85 13.15 -7.37 -7.75
N HIS A 86 12.78 -7.46 -9.03
CA HIS A 86 13.71 -7.50 -10.14
C HIS A 86 14.48 -6.17 -10.27
N GLU A 87 15.67 -6.21 -10.87
CA GLU A 87 16.47 -5.00 -11.12
C GLU A 87 15.71 -4.00 -12.01
N GLY A 88 15.75 -2.73 -11.61
CA GLY A 88 15.00 -1.64 -12.24
C GLY A 88 13.62 -1.40 -11.64
N ALA A 89 13.09 -2.32 -10.81
CA ALA A 89 11.86 -2.12 -10.06
C ALA A 89 11.96 -0.84 -9.22
N PHE A 90 10.95 0.04 -9.29
CA PHE A 90 11.03 1.34 -8.65
C PHE A 90 9.70 1.80 -8.06
N LEU A 91 9.81 2.80 -7.19
CA LEU A 91 8.68 3.59 -6.71
C LEU A 91 9.10 5.05 -6.46
N ILE A 92 8.14 5.96 -6.52
CA ILE A 92 8.27 7.35 -6.12
C ILE A 92 7.48 7.57 -4.84
N ARG A 93 8.12 8.21 -3.87
CA ARG A 93 7.57 8.51 -2.54
C ARG A 93 7.84 9.95 -2.15
N ILE A 94 7.11 10.44 -1.16
CA ILE A 94 7.40 11.73 -0.53
C ILE A 94 8.73 11.62 0.23
N SER A 95 9.57 12.64 0.10
CA SER A 95 10.88 12.68 0.76
C SER A 95 10.74 12.97 2.25
N GLU A 96 11.12 12.02 3.10
CA GLU A 96 11.11 12.21 4.56
C GLU A 96 12.10 13.28 5.03
N SER A 97 13.26 13.37 4.37
CA SER A 97 14.31 14.32 4.72
C SER A 97 14.11 15.71 4.13
N SER A 98 13.11 15.90 3.26
CA SER A 98 12.86 17.18 2.59
C SER A 98 11.37 17.34 2.30
N PRO A 99 10.59 17.89 3.25
CA PRO A 99 9.16 18.12 3.07
C PRO A 99 8.89 18.94 1.80
N GLY A 100 8.00 18.45 0.93
CA GLY A 100 7.69 19.06 -0.38
C GLY A 100 8.38 18.40 -1.58
N ASP A 101 9.45 17.65 -1.34
CA ASP A 101 10.21 16.97 -2.39
C ASP A 101 9.82 15.50 -2.54
N PHE A 102 10.21 14.90 -3.67
CA PHE A 102 10.05 13.46 -3.91
C PHE A 102 11.38 12.73 -3.85
N SER A 103 11.31 11.45 -3.53
CA SER A 103 12.40 10.50 -3.67
C SER A 103 11.98 9.38 -4.61
N LEU A 104 12.82 9.07 -5.59
CA LEU A 104 12.74 7.89 -6.43
C LEU A 104 13.59 6.79 -5.79
N SER A 105 12.97 5.69 -5.39
CA SER A 105 13.65 4.50 -4.88
C SER A 105 13.66 3.44 -5.98
N VAL A 106 14.81 2.83 -6.28
CA VAL A 106 14.95 1.82 -7.34
C VAL A 106 15.81 0.67 -6.87
N LYS A 107 15.42 -0.55 -7.26
CA LYS A 107 16.17 -1.78 -7.04
C LYS A 107 17.34 -1.85 -8.03
N CYS A 108 18.55 -1.83 -7.50
CA CYS A 108 19.81 -2.06 -8.20
C CYS A 108 20.38 -3.44 -7.83
N SER A 109 21.44 -3.86 -8.52
CA SER A 109 22.13 -5.13 -8.26
C SER A 109 22.67 -5.23 -6.82
N ASP A 110 23.15 -4.11 -6.28
CA ASP A 110 23.79 -3.99 -4.97
C ASP A 110 22.85 -3.63 -3.81
N GLY A 111 21.56 -3.41 -4.09
CA GLY A 111 20.60 -3.00 -3.07
C GLY A 111 19.55 -2.06 -3.63
N VAL A 112 18.99 -1.21 -2.78
CA VAL A 112 18.02 -0.17 -3.18
C VAL A 112 18.74 1.17 -3.14
N GLN A 113 18.70 1.88 -4.27
CA GLN A 113 19.25 3.23 -4.38
C GLN A 113 18.12 4.25 -4.35
N HIS A 114 18.41 5.44 -3.81
CA HIS A 114 17.44 6.51 -3.65
C HIS A 114 17.96 7.80 -4.26
N PHE A 115 17.18 8.35 -5.19
CA PHE A 115 17.48 9.59 -5.89
C PHE A 115 16.49 10.66 -5.44
N LYS A 116 17.01 11.81 -4.99
CA LYS A 116 16.16 12.96 -4.70
C LYS A 116 15.69 13.55 -6.03
N VAL A 117 14.37 13.69 -6.20
CA VAL A 117 13.80 14.40 -7.33
C VAL A 117 13.81 15.89 -6.99
N LEU A 118 14.57 16.65 -7.76
CA LEU A 118 14.74 18.08 -7.59
C LEU A 118 13.74 18.85 -8.46
N ARG A 119 13.53 20.11 -8.11
CA ARG A 119 12.73 21.06 -8.89
C ARG A 119 13.52 22.33 -9.11
N ASP A 120 13.34 22.94 -10.28
CA ASP A 120 13.92 24.26 -10.56
C ASP A 120 12.93 25.38 -10.21
N ALA A 121 13.36 26.63 -10.41
CA ALA A 121 12.53 27.81 -10.14
C ALA A 121 11.24 27.87 -10.99
N GLN A 122 11.16 27.11 -12.09
CA GLN A 122 9.97 27.00 -12.94
C GLN A 122 9.11 25.78 -12.56
N GLY A 123 9.47 25.05 -11.50
CA GLY A 123 8.75 23.87 -11.04
C GLY A 123 9.05 22.58 -11.83
N LYS A 124 10.02 22.60 -12.76
CA LYS A 124 10.37 21.42 -13.58
C LYS A 124 11.15 20.40 -12.77
N PHE A 125 10.79 19.13 -12.91
CA PHE A 125 11.38 18.00 -12.20
C PHE A 125 12.65 17.50 -12.87
N PHE A 126 13.66 17.11 -12.08
CA PHE A 126 14.88 16.48 -12.62
C PHE A 126 15.60 15.64 -11.57
N LEU A 127 16.35 14.64 -12.02
CA LEU A 127 17.36 13.94 -11.21
C LEU A 127 18.76 14.53 -11.43
N TRP A 128 19.04 14.97 -12.66
CA TRP A 128 20.37 15.40 -13.08
C TRP A 128 20.31 16.66 -13.97
N VAL A 129 20.52 16.51 -15.29
CA VAL A 129 20.63 17.62 -16.24
C VAL A 129 19.32 17.83 -17.00
N VAL A 130 18.63 16.75 -17.36
CA VAL A 130 17.39 16.80 -18.13
C VAL A 130 16.22 17.13 -17.20
N LYS A 131 15.35 18.04 -17.64
CA LYS A 131 14.22 18.58 -16.88
C LYS A 131 12.89 18.23 -17.54
N PHE A 132 11.90 17.95 -16.71
CA PHE A 132 10.59 17.41 -17.08
C PHE A 132 9.46 18.24 -16.50
N ASN A 133 8.33 18.32 -17.18
CA ASN A 133 7.16 19.08 -16.70
C ASN A 133 6.36 18.29 -15.66
N SER A 134 6.54 16.97 -15.59
CA SER A 134 5.85 16.09 -14.66
C SER A 134 6.75 14.92 -14.23
N LEU A 135 6.41 14.31 -13.09
CA LEU A 135 7.02 13.04 -12.65
C LEU A 135 6.79 11.92 -13.68
N ASN A 136 5.68 11.98 -14.42
CA ASN A 136 5.34 11.05 -15.48
C ASN A 136 6.36 11.09 -16.61
N GLU A 137 6.64 12.29 -17.15
CA GLU A 137 7.66 12.49 -18.16
C GLU A 137 9.05 12.03 -17.67
N LEU A 138 9.38 12.32 -16.41
CA LEU A 138 10.63 11.87 -15.78
C LEU A 138 10.72 10.34 -15.76
N VAL A 139 9.66 9.66 -15.30
CA VAL A 139 9.61 8.20 -15.23
C VAL A 139 9.72 7.59 -16.62
N GLU A 140 8.94 8.09 -17.58
CA GLU A 140 8.90 7.57 -18.95
C GLU A 140 10.24 7.70 -19.64
N TYR A 141 10.90 8.86 -19.51
CA TYR A 141 12.26 9.05 -20.01
C TYR A 141 13.24 8.02 -19.41
N HIS A 142 13.15 7.80 -18.10
CA HIS A 142 14.06 6.90 -17.39
C HIS A 142 13.74 5.40 -17.53
N ARG A 143 12.69 5.02 -18.26
CA ARG A 143 12.51 3.64 -18.74
C ARG A 143 13.57 3.24 -19.76
N THR A 144 14.08 4.21 -20.51
CA THR A 144 15.08 3.99 -21.56
C THR A 144 16.43 4.61 -21.23
N ALA A 145 16.48 5.66 -20.41
CA ALA A 145 17.70 6.32 -19.96
C ALA A 145 18.05 5.99 -18.51
N SER A 146 19.34 5.76 -18.21
CA SER A 146 19.77 5.42 -16.84
C SER A 146 19.47 6.54 -15.84
N VAL A 147 18.99 6.16 -14.65
CA VAL A 147 18.85 7.07 -13.49
C VAL A 147 20.15 7.27 -12.74
N SER A 148 21.16 6.43 -12.96
CA SER A 148 22.47 6.51 -12.30
C SER A 148 23.55 6.99 -13.27
N ARG A 149 24.55 7.74 -12.75
CA ARG A 149 25.73 8.16 -13.52
C ARG A 149 26.83 7.10 -13.58
N SER A 150 26.79 6.10 -12.68
CA SER A 150 27.83 5.08 -12.54
C SER A 150 27.41 3.70 -13.04
N GLN A 151 26.11 3.41 -13.05
CA GLN A 151 25.55 2.11 -13.42
C GLN A 151 24.42 2.32 -14.45
N ASP A 152 24.18 1.35 -15.34
CA ASP A 152 23.02 1.36 -16.25
C ASP A 152 21.79 0.86 -15.49
N VAL A 153 21.04 1.79 -14.89
CA VAL A 153 19.84 1.50 -14.10
C VAL A 153 18.65 2.17 -14.76
N LYS A 154 17.80 1.38 -15.43
CA LYS A 154 16.58 1.86 -16.10
C LYS A 154 15.36 1.48 -15.27
N LEU A 155 14.34 2.34 -15.30
CA LEU A 155 13.12 2.13 -14.54
C LEU A 155 12.24 1.07 -15.20
N ARG A 156 11.77 0.12 -14.40
CA ARG A 156 10.85 -0.94 -14.79
C ARG A 156 9.72 -1.00 -13.79
N ASP A 157 8.48 -1.07 -14.27
CA ASP A 157 7.35 -1.17 -13.37
C ASP A 157 7.46 -2.44 -12.53
N MET A 158 7.04 -2.35 -11.27
CA MET A 158 6.94 -3.52 -10.43
C MET A 158 5.88 -4.46 -11.02
N VAL A 159 6.33 -5.51 -11.69
CA VAL A 159 5.49 -6.64 -12.03
C VAL A 159 4.94 -7.18 -10.71
N PRO A 160 3.61 -7.24 -10.53
CA PRO A 160 3.02 -7.96 -9.41
C PRO A 160 3.65 -9.35 -9.44
N GLU A 161 4.34 -9.74 -8.36
CA GLU A 161 4.77 -11.13 -8.27
C GLU A 161 3.50 -11.95 -8.28
N GLU A 162 3.26 -12.69 -9.37
CA GLU A 162 2.28 -13.76 -9.35
C GLU A 162 2.74 -14.73 -8.27
N CYS A 163 2.20 -14.54 -7.08
CA CYS A 163 2.48 -15.38 -5.94
C CYS A 163 1.74 -16.69 -6.21
N LEU A 164 2.36 -17.58 -6.97
CA LEU A 164 1.81 -18.89 -7.27
C LEU A 164 1.94 -19.77 -6.03
N VAL A 165 0.81 -20.31 -5.59
CA VAL A 165 0.75 -21.27 -4.51
C VAL A 165 0.08 -22.54 -5.00
N GLN A 166 0.51 -23.69 -4.49
CA GLN A 166 -0.12 -24.96 -4.78
C GLN A 166 -1.07 -25.33 -3.64
N ALA A 167 -2.32 -25.69 -3.98
CA ALA A 167 -3.30 -26.18 -3.04
C ALA A 167 -2.85 -27.51 -2.42
N LEU A 168 -2.79 -27.56 -1.09
CA LEU A 168 -2.42 -28.75 -0.32
C LEU A 168 -3.61 -29.70 -0.11
N TYR A 169 -4.83 -29.16 -0.14
CA TYR A 169 -6.08 -29.88 0.11
C TYR A 169 -7.16 -29.39 -0.85
N ASP A 170 -8.23 -30.18 -0.99
CA ASP A 170 -9.46 -29.73 -1.62
C ASP A 170 -10.14 -28.68 -0.74
N PHE A 171 -10.73 -27.67 -1.35
CA PHE A 171 -11.50 -26.65 -0.64
C PHE A 171 -12.83 -26.39 -1.35
N GLN A 172 -13.91 -26.54 -0.59
CA GLN A 172 -15.27 -26.25 -1.04
C GLN A 172 -15.76 -24.98 -0.36
N PRO A 173 -16.23 -23.98 -1.15
CA PRO A 173 -16.81 -22.75 -0.65
C PRO A 173 -17.96 -23.00 0.32
N GLN A 174 -17.93 -22.33 1.46
CA GLN A 174 -19.02 -22.24 2.43
C GLN A 174 -19.78 -20.93 2.26
N GLU A 175 -19.09 -19.85 1.85
CA GLU A 175 -19.68 -18.53 1.66
C GLU A 175 -19.54 -18.02 0.21
N PRO A 176 -20.48 -17.17 -0.25
CA PRO A 176 -20.34 -16.47 -1.52
C PRO A 176 -19.07 -15.61 -1.55
N GLY A 177 -18.23 -15.77 -2.58
CA GLY A 177 -16.96 -15.05 -2.73
C GLY A 177 -15.72 -15.87 -2.37
N GLU A 178 -15.88 -17.12 -1.92
CA GLU A 178 -14.78 -18.05 -1.71
C GLU A 178 -14.41 -18.80 -3.01
N LEU A 179 -13.11 -19.09 -3.16
CA LEU A 179 -12.55 -19.75 -4.34
C LEU A 179 -12.51 -21.27 -4.12
N GLU A 180 -13.32 -22.03 -4.85
CA GLU A 180 -13.21 -23.49 -4.88
C GLU A 180 -11.88 -23.93 -5.56
N PHE A 181 -11.26 -25.02 -5.09
CA PHE A 181 -10.12 -25.66 -5.77
C PHE A 181 -9.90 -27.10 -5.29
N LYS A 182 -9.08 -27.84 -6.04
CA LYS A 182 -8.65 -29.19 -5.73
C LYS A 182 -7.19 -29.23 -5.30
N ARG A 183 -6.84 -30.23 -4.48
CA ARG A 183 -5.45 -30.49 -4.10
C ARG A 183 -4.60 -30.60 -5.37
N GLY A 184 -3.52 -29.83 -5.40
CA GLY A 184 -2.57 -29.80 -6.50
C GLY A 184 -2.77 -28.64 -7.46
N ASP A 185 -3.92 -27.96 -7.42
CA ASP A 185 -4.18 -26.76 -8.24
C ASP A 185 -3.17 -25.66 -7.92
N VAL A 186 -2.78 -24.92 -8.96
CA VAL A 186 -1.92 -23.75 -8.81
C VAL A 186 -2.81 -22.50 -8.81
N ILE A 187 -2.73 -21.74 -7.72
CA ILE A 187 -3.53 -20.54 -7.49
C ILE A 187 -2.60 -19.33 -7.62
N THR A 188 -2.99 -18.35 -8.42
CA THR A 188 -2.33 -17.04 -8.44
C THR A 188 -2.89 -16.20 -7.32
N VAL A 189 -2.06 -15.91 -6.30
CA VAL A 189 -2.49 -15.10 -5.17
C VAL A 189 -2.43 -13.62 -5.54
N THR A 190 -3.57 -12.95 -5.47
CA THR A 190 -3.75 -11.54 -5.82
C THR A 190 -3.72 -10.62 -4.60
N ASP A 191 -4.03 -11.13 -3.41
CA ASP A 191 -3.96 -10.37 -2.15
C ASP A 191 -3.58 -11.28 -0.96
N ARG A 192 -2.64 -10.82 -0.13
CA ARG A 192 -2.13 -11.50 1.08
C ARG A 192 -2.09 -10.56 2.29
N THR A 193 -2.85 -9.47 2.26
CA THR A 193 -2.90 -8.49 3.34
C THR A 193 -3.41 -9.11 4.64
N ASP A 194 -4.35 -10.07 4.56
CA ASP A 194 -4.78 -10.87 5.70
C ASP A 194 -3.92 -12.14 5.90
N GLN A 195 -3.70 -12.51 7.17
CA GLN A 195 -2.82 -13.63 7.55
C GLN A 195 -3.48 -15.01 7.36
N HIS A 196 -4.80 -15.08 7.47
CA HIS A 196 -5.57 -16.32 7.47
C HIS A 196 -6.30 -16.57 6.16
N TRP A 197 -6.71 -15.51 5.45
CA TRP A 197 -7.46 -15.60 4.20
C TRP A 197 -6.78 -14.82 3.09
N TRP A 198 -6.48 -15.49 1.98
CA TRP A 198 -5.88 -14.87 0.81
C TRP A 198 -6.89 -14.79 -0.32
N HIS A 199 -6.75 -13.77 -1.16
CA HIS A 199 -7.52 -13.68 -2.40
C HIS A 199 -6.69 -14.27 -3.53
N GLY A 200 -7.28 -15.14 -4.34
CA GLY A 200 -6.60 -15.78 -5.45
C GLY A 200 -7.45 -15.98 -6.68
N GLU A 201 -6.79 -16.43 -7.75
CA GLU A 201 -7.38 -16.69 -9.05
C GLU A 201 -6.92 -18.05 -9.61
N ILE A 202 -7.86 -18.81 -10.17
CA ILE A 202 -7.62 -19.99 -11.02
C ILE A 202 -8.41 -19.79 -12.31
N GLY A 203 -7.70 -19.56 -13.43
CA GLY A 203 -8.33 -19.27 -14.72
C GLY A 203 -9.19 -18.00 -14.61
N ASN A 204 -10.51 -18.12 -14.80
CA ASN A 204 -11.45 -17.00 -14.68
C ASN A 204 -12.16 -16.93 -13.31
N ARG A 205 -11.87 -17.87 -12.40
CA ARG A 205 -12.49 -17.94 -11.07
C ARG A 205 -11.63 -17.21 -10.06
N ARG A 206 -12.24 -16.37 -9.24
CA ARG A 206 -11.56 -15.59 -8.20
C ARG A 206 -12.33 -15.68 -6.89
N GLY A 207 -11.61 -15.58 -5.79
CA GLY A 207 -12.22 -15.54 -4.46
C GLY A 207 -11.23 -15.75 -3.33
N LEU A 208 -11.78 -15.80 -2.13
CA LEU A 208 -11.04 -16.01 -0.88
C LEU A 208 -10.77 -17.48 -0.61
N PHE A 209 -9.63 -17.78 -0.01
CA PHE A 209 -9.31 -19.11 0.50
C PHE A 209 -8.37 -19.07 1.71
N PRO A 210 -8.37 -20.12 2.56
CA PRO A 210 -7.51 -20.16 3.73
C PRO A 210 -6.03 -20.25 3.35
N SER A 211 -5.19 -19.39 3.91
CA SER A 211 -3.73 -19.38 3.67
C SER A 211 -3.06 -20.71 4.03
N THR A 212 -3.61 -21.43 5.02
CA THR A 212 -3.13 -22.73 5.49
C THR A 212 -3.38 -23.88 4.50
N TYR A 213 -4.23 -23.67 3.49
CA TYR A 213 -4.54 -24.65 2.45
C TYR A 213 -3.57 -24.58 1.27
N ALA A 214 -2.58 -23.70 1.31
CA ALA A 214 -1.69 -23.44 0.20
C ALA A 214 -0.22 -23.45 0.61
N SER A 215 0.64 -23.93 -0.31
CA SER A 215 2.09 -23.90 -0.16
C SER A 215 2.71 -23.06 -1.27
N CYS A 216 3.66 -22.18 -0.92
CA CYS A 216 4.36 -21.39 -1.94
C CYS A 216 5.07 -22.32 -2.92
N CYS A 217 4.80 -22.13 -4.21
CA CYS A 217 5.58 -22.77 -5.26
C CYS A 217 7.00 -22.19 -5.21
N ALA A 218 7.92 -22.86 -4.51
CA ALA A 218 9.31 -22.43 -4.48
C ALA A 218 9.82 -22.38 -5.93
N HIS A 219 10.42 -21.25 -6.32
CA HIS A 219 11.21 -21.14 -7.54
C HIS A 219 12.12 -22.37 -7.63
N ARG A 220 12.05 -23.10 -8.76
CA ARG A 220 12.91 -24.27 -9.02
C ARG A 220 14.37 -23.85 -8.83
N GLY A 221 14.96 -24.16 -7.67
CA GLY A 221 16.31 -23.68 -7.41
C GLY A 221 16.94 -23.92 -6.06
N GLN A 222 16.24 -24.37 -5.00
CA GLN A 222 16.92 -24.76 -3.75
C GLN A 222 16.25 -25.96 -3.09
N ARG A 223 16.94 -27.10 -3.09
CA ARG A 223 16.61 -28.25 -2.24
C ARG A 223 17.03 -27.93 -0.80
N HIS A 224 16.18 -27.22 -0.06
CA HIS A 224 16.23 -27.29 1.39
C HIS A 224 15.32 -28.43 1.84
N ARG A 225 15.94 -29.48 2.41
CA ARG A 225 15.21 -30.52 3.13
C ARG A 225 14.48 -29.85 4.31
N PRO A 226 13.17 -30.05 4.50
CA PRO A 226 12.54 -29.63 5.74
C PRO A 226 13.11 -30.49 6.88
N HIS A 227 13.89 -29.86 7.75
CA HIS A 227 14.18 -30.40 9.07
C HIS A 227 12.91 -30.20 9.91
N TYR A 228 12.21 -31.29 10.19
CA TYR A 228 11.12 -31.29 11.16
C TYR A 228 11.73 -31.17 12.58
N PRO A 229 11.32 -30.19 13.42
CA PRO A 229 11.50 -30.31 14.84
C PRO A 229 10.52 -31.36 15.37
N THR A 230 11.07 -32.40 15.95
CA THR A 230 10.38 -33.47 16.67
C THR A 230 9.60 -32.90 17.86
N THR A 231 8.29 -33.16 17.90
CA THR A 231 7.44 -33.30 19.09
C THR A 231 7.57 -32.25 20.21
N ILE A 232 6.62 -31.30 20.26
CA ILE A 232 6.12 -30.78 21.55
C ILE A 232 4.64 -31.19 21.66
N THR A 233 4.42 -32.31 22.34
CA THR A 233 3.10 -32.70 22.85
C THR A 233 2.70 -31.74 23.97
N TYR A 234 1.65 -30.95 23.76
CA TYR A 234 0.90 -30.36 24.87
C TYR A 234 0.06 -31.45 25.52
N ARG A 235 0.60 -32.05 26.59
CA ARG A 235 -0.12 -32.93 27.50
C ARG A 235 -0.87 -32.06 28.50
N ILE A 236 -2.17 -31.86 28.31
CA ILE A 236 -3.07 -31.38 29.35
C ILE A 236 -3.25 -32.54 30.34
N ARG A 237 -2.56 -32.50 31.47
CA ARG A 237 -2.90 -33.30 32.66
C ARG A 237 -3.95 -32.51 33.45
N LEU A 238 -5.21 -32.83 33.22
CA LEU A 238 -6.27 -32.62 34.22
C LEU A 238 -6.07 -33.69 35.30
N THR A 239 -5.51 -33.32 36.44
CA THR A 239 -5.56 -34.14 37.66
C THR A 239 -6.77 -33.69 38.48
N ALA A 240 -7.61 -34.67 38.83
CA ALA A 240 -8.90 -34.52 39.48
C ALA A 240 -8.77 -34.19 40.97
N GLU A 241 -8.46 -32.94 41.31
CA GLU A 241 -8.50 -32.44 42.70
C GLU A 241 -9.15 -31.05 42.88
N LEU A 242 -9.83 -30.50 41.86
CA LEU A 242 -10.51 -29.19 41.98
C LEU A 242 -11.98 -29.18 41.56
N ILE A 243 -12.63 -30.35 41.47
CA ILE A 243 -14.09 -30.44 41.20
C ILE A 243 -14.94 -30.67 42.46
N ASN A 244 -14.34 -30.95 43.62
CA ASN A 244 -15.10 -31.07 44.87
C ASN A 244 -14.63 -30.06 45.89
N ASN A 245 -15.08 -28.80 45.77
CA ASN A 245 -15.49 -28.04 46.94
C ASN A 245 -16.28 -26.77 46.57
N ILE A 246 -17.56 -26.81 46.96
CA ILE A 246 -18.34 -25.68 47.47
C ILE A 246 -19.08 -24.85 46.40
N LEU A 247 -20.14 -25.46 45.87
CA LEU A 247 -21.45 -24.79 45.86
C LEU A 247 -22.02 -24.88 47.29
N GLN A 248 -21.88 -23.82 48.09
CA GLN A 248 -22.82 -23.50 49.17
C GLN A 248 -22.99 -21.96 49.24
N THR A 249 -24.20 -21.55 48.86
CA THR A 249 -24.92 -20.25 48.84
C THR A 249 -24.93 -19.43 50.16
N PRO A 250 -25.55 -18.21 50.29
CA PRO A 250 -25.88 -17.11 49.35
C PRO A 250 -25.61 -15.67 49.97
N PRO A 251 -26.42 -14.60 49.77
CA PRO A 251 -26.10 -13.37 49.04
C PRO A 251 -26.05 -12.10 49.94
N ILE A 252 -25.84 -10.90 49.36
CA ILE A 252 -26.46 -9.57 49.71
C ILE A 252 -25.54 -8.38 49.34
N GLU A 253 -26.06 -7.55 48.42
CA GLU A 253 -26.03 -6.08 48.30
C GLU A 253 -24.72 -5.25 48.29
N TRP A 254 -24.90 -3.96 47.93
CA TRP A 254 -24.04 -2.77 48.09
C TRP A 254 -22.80 -2.57 47.20
N ALA A 255 -23.03 -2.10 45.96
CA ALA A 255 -22.10 -1.17 45.29
C ALA A 255 -22.78 -0.15 44.36
N THR A 256 -23.93 0.39 44.75
CA THR A 256 -24.46 1.66 44.21
C THR A 256 -24.25 2.76 45.25
N ARG A 257 -22.98 3.11 45.58
CA ARG A 257 -22.67 4.29 46.43
C ARG A 257 -21.17 4.63 46.53
N MET A 258 -20.50 4.89 45.41
CA MET A 258 -19.23 5.64 45.42
C MET A 258 -19.12 6.68 44.29
N TYR A 259 -20.26 7.23 43.85
CA TYR A 259 -20.30 8.36 42.90
C TYR A 259 -20.47 9.73 43.57
N TRP A 260 -20.41 9.83 44.91
CA TRP A 260 -20.66 11.08 45.65
C TRP A 260 -19.82 11.24 46.94
N TRP A 261 -18.55 10.83 46.94
CA TRP A 261 -17.69 11.09 48.11
C TRP A 261 -16.20 11.19 47.75
N SER A 262 -15.81 12.27 47.06
CA SER A 262 -14.57 13.03 47.36
C SER A 262 -14.33 14.17 46.35
N ARG A 263 -15.27 15.12 46.28
CA ARG A 263 -14.93 16.54 46.05
C ARG A 263 -15.21 17.27 47.35
N ARG A 264 -14.14 17.63 48.08
CA ARG A 264 -13.99 18.78 49.00
C ARG A 264 -13.10 18.41 50.19
N ARG A 265 -11.85 18.89 50.16
CA ARG A 265 -11.16 19.69 51.20
C ARG A 265 -9.65 19.51 51.09
N VAL A 266 -8.96 20.49 50.51
CA VAL A 266 -7.98 21.42 51.14
C VAL A 266 -7.91 22.60 50.13
N ALA A 267 -8.66 23.66 50.41
CA ALA A 267 -8.19 24.98 50.87
C ALA A 267 -7.55 25.79 49.73
#